data_AF-A0A6J1KX89-F1
#
_entry.id   AF-A0A6J1KX89-F1
#
_cell.length_a   1.000
_cell.length_b   1.000
_cell.length_c   1.000
_cell.angle_alpha   90.00
_cell.angle_beta   90.00
_cell.angle_gamma   90.00
#
_symmetry.space_group_name_H-M   'P 1'
#
loop_
_entity.id
_entity.type
_entity.pdbx_description
1 polymer ?
#
loop_
_entity_poly.entity_id
_entity_poly.type
_entity_poly.pdbx_seq_one_letter_code
_entity_poly.pdbx_strand_id
1 'polypeptide(L)'
;MGVFSYVGFSLCCVLFFGVVLSHADTMLQNDTISTICPNTNNPLLCWQMLKPGLEAKEIANLELKKRYSYCSKSIKSTVTDIEVAQEYMGYGSYIVADLNTMGAFTDSGDCLNSFNQPPPEPSVLQKSVKNLNDICEIACHLTHFIAGDDA
;
A
#
# COMPACT_ATOMS: atom_id res chain seq x y z
N MET A 1 55.30 1.49 -8.50
CA MET A 1 54.02 2.18 -8.73
C MET A 1 53.07 1.17 -9.37
N GLY A 2 52.00 0.73 -8.70
CA GLY A 2 51.16 -0.34 -9.26
C GLY A 2 50.02 -0.87 -8.38
N VAL A 3 49.98 -0.49 -7.09
CA VAL A 3 48.93 -0.96 -6.17
C VAL A 3 47.72 -0.01 -6.13
N PHE A 4 47.93 1.28 -6.41
CA PHE A 4 46.89 2.32 -6.30
C PHE A 4 45.84 2.27 -7.44
N SER A 5 46.17 1.75 -8.63
CA SER A 5 45.18 1.61 -9.73
C SER A 5 44.22 0.45 -9.53
N TYR A 6 44.66 -0.65 -8.89
CA TYR A 6 43.82 -1.84 -8.70
C TYR A 6 42.73 -1.60 -7.64
N VAL A 7 43.08 -0.89 -6.56
CA VAL A 7 42.13 -0.53 -5.50
C VAL A 7 41.06 0.44 -6.03
N GLY A 8 41.44 1.40 -6.88
CA GLY A 8 40.49 2.33 -7.51
C GLY A 8 39.51 1.65 -8.48
N PHE A 9 40.00 0.73 -9.32
CA PHE A 9 39.13 -0.02 -10.25
C PHE A 9 38.20 -0.99 -9.52
N SER A 10 38.70 -1.66 -8.48
CA SER A 10 37.92 -2.57 -7.62
C SER A 10 36.82 -1.84 -6.85
N LEU A 11 37.13 -0.68 -6.25
CA LEU A 11 36.14 0.13 -5.52
C LEU A 11 35.05 0.66 -6.47
N CYS A 12 35.43 1.06 -7.69
CA CYS A 12 34.49 1.51 -8.71
C CYS A 12 33.56 0.37 -9.13
N CYS A 13 34.08 -0.85 -9.35
CA CYS A 13 33.26 -2.02 -9.63
C CYS A 13 32.27 -2.33 -8.50
N VAL A 14 32.71 -2.32 -7.23
CA VAL A 14 31.82 -2.60 -6.09
C VAL A 14 30.73 -1.53 -5.94
N LEU A 15 31.05 -0.25 -6.19
CA LEU A 15 30.07 0.83 -6.18
C LEU A 15 29.09 0.72 -7.36
N PHE A 16 29.56 0.37 -8.57
CA PHE A 16 28.68 0.11 -9.71
C PHE A 16 27.77 -1.10 -9.47
N PHE A 17 28.30 -2.22 -8.98
CA PHE A 17 27.49 -3.39 -8.63
C PHE A 17 26.51 -3.08 -7.50
N GLY A 18 26.93 -2.33 -6.47
CA GLY A 18 26.06 -1.91 -5.35
C GLY A 18 24.94 -0.97 -5.77
N VAL A 19 25.22 0.00 -6.66
CA VAL A 19 24.20 0.91 -7.23
C VAL A 19 23.25 0.16 -8.17
N VAL A 20 23.76 -0.78 -8.97
CA VAL A 20 22.92 -1.67 -9.79
C VAL A 20 22.04 -2.55 -8.92
N LEU A 21 22.56 -3.13 -7.83
CA LEU A 21 21.80 -3.93 -6.86
C LEU A 21 20.75 -3.10 -6.10
N SER A 22 20.99 -1.80 -5.87
CA SER A 22 20.04 -0.91 -5.18
C SER A 22 18.94 -0.36 -6.09
N HIS A 23 19.19 -0.28 -7.41
CA HIS A 23 18.19 0.08 -8.43
C HIS A 23 17.57 -1.15 -9.11
N ALA A 24 18.04 -2.35 -8.78
CA ALA A 24 17.46 -3.62 -9.20
C ALA A 24 16.23 -3.98 -8.36
N ASP A 25 15.27 -3.06 -8.26
CA ASP A 25 13.86 -3.43 -8.41
C ASP A 25 13.59 -3.75 -9.89
N THR A 26 14.52 -4.45 -10.55
CA THR A 26 14.36 -4.92 -11.91
C THR A 26 13.12 -5.78 -11.88
N MET A 27 12.12 -5.32 -12.62
CA MET A 27 10.88 -6.02 -12.86
C MET A 27 11.23 -7.39 -13.43
N LEU A 28 11.45 -8.39 -12.58
CA LEU A 28 11.52 -9.78 -12.99
C LEU A 28 10.11 -10.14 -13.42
N GLN A 29 9.81 -9.85 -14.68
CA GLN A 29 8.60 -10.27 -15.35
C GLN A 29 8.93 -11.55 -16.14
N ASN A 30 7.89 -12.31 -16.43
CA ASN A 30 8.01 -13.54 -17.21
C ASN A 30 8.76 -13.29 -18.54
N ASP A 31 8.48 -12.14 -19.15
CA ASP A 31 9.08 -11.61 -20.37
C ASP A 31 10.60 -11.40 -20.25
N THR A 32 11.07 -11.06 -19.05
CA THR A 32 12.48 -10.85 -18.73
C THR A 32 13.21 -12.19 -18.54
N ILE A 33 12.58 -13.15 -17.85
CA ILE A 33 13.15 -14.50 -17.67
C ILE A 33 13.24 -15.24 -19.00
N SER A 34 12.19 -15.13 -19.83
CA SER A 34 12.20 -15.71 -21.19
C SER A 34 13.26 -15.10 -22.09
N THR A 35 13.77 -13.90 -21.77
CA THR A 35 14.85 -13.25 -22.51
C THR A 35 16.23 -13.60 -21.95
N ILE A 36 16.35 -13.78 -20.63
CA ILE A 36 17.64 -14.05 -19.96
C ILE A 36 18.00 -15.54 -20.02
N CYS A 37 17.09 -16.43 -19.61
CA CYS A 37 17.43 -17.85 -19.42
C CYS A 37 17.89 -18.59 -20.69
N PRO A 38 17.37 -18.31 -21.91
CA PRO A 38 17.86 -18.93 -23.13
C PRO A 38 19.32 -18.56 -23.47
N ASN A 39 19.79 -17.40 -23.00
CA ASN A 39 21.14 -16.90 -23.26
C ASN A 39 22.16 -17.38 -22.21
N THR A 40 21.75 -18.22 -21.26
CA THR A 40 22.63 -18.76 -20.23
C THR A 40 23.23 -20.10 -20.65
N ASN A 41 24.40 -20.44 -20.11
CA ASN A 41 25.03 -21.74 -20.33
C ASN A 41 24.23 -22.93 -19.75
N ASN A 42 23.25 -22.67 -18.88
CA ASN A 42 22.33 -23.67 -18.36
C ASN A 42 20.92 -23.07 -18.18
N PRO A 43 20.12 -23.05 -19.26
CA PRO A 43 18.77 -22.48 -19.23
C PRO A 43 17.86 -23.17 -18.22
N LEU A 44 18.03 -24.48 -18.05
CA LEU A 44 17.19 -25.30 -17.18
C LEU A 44 17.36 -24.93 -15.71
N LEU A 45 18.61 -24.76 -15.27
CA LEU A 45 18.93 -24.28 -13.93
C LEU A 45 18.48 -22.82 -13.71
N CYS A 46 18.60 -21.97 -14.73
CA CYS A 46 18.12 -20.58 -14.68
C CYS A 46 16.61 -20.51 -14.39
N TRP A 47 15.81 -21.30 -15.12
CA TRP A 47 14.37 -21.38 -14.87
C TRP A 47 14.03 -21.92 -13.49
N GLN A 48 14.71 -22.98 -13.04
CA GLN A 48 14.50 -23.57 -11.71
C GLN A 48 14.77 -22.58 -10.58
N MET A 49 15.78 -21.71 -10.74
CA MET A 49 16.15 -20.71 -9.73
C MET A 49 15.20 -19.50 -9.71
N LEU A 50 14.73 -19.04 -10.87
CA LEU A 50 13.98 -17.78 -10.98
C LEU A 50 12.45 -17.95 -10.91
N LYS A 51 11.92 -19.08 -11.37
CA LYS A 51 10.47 -19.32 -11.42
C LYS A 51 9.76 -19.18 -10.06
N PRO A 52 10.27 -19.73 -8.94
CA PRO A 52 9.60 -19.60 -7.65
C PRO A 52 9.48 -18.14 -7.17
N GLY A 53 10.50 -17.32 -7.44
CA GLY A 53 10.50 -15.89 -7.09
C GLY A 53 9.50 -15.08 -7.91
N LEU A 54 9.31 -15.43 -9.20
CA LEU A 54 8.30 -14.82 -10.06
C LEU A 54 6.89 -15.14 -9.56
N GLU A 55 6.60 -16.42 -9.28
CA GLU A 55 5.28 -16.85 -8.78
C GLU A 55 4.94 -16.17 -7.45
N ALA A 56 5.90 -16.08 -6.53
CA ALA A 56 5.72 -15.35 -5.27
C ALA A 56 5.40 -13.86 -5.48
N LYS A 57 6.06 -13.20 -6.44
CA LYS A 57 5.81 -11.80 -6.79
C LYS A 57 4.43 -11.60 -7.44
N GLU A 58 4.01 -12.50 -8.31
CA GLU A 58 2.67 -12.47 -8.91
C GLU A 58 1.57 -12.63 -7.85
N ILE A 59 1.75 -13.54 -6.90
CA ILE A 59 0.85 -13.71 -5.75
C ILE A 59 0.79 -12.43 -4.91
N ALA A 60 1.94 -11.86 -4.55
CA ALA A 60 2.03 -10.61 -3.79
C ALA A 60 1.29 -9.46 -4.50
N ASN A 61 1.44 -9.34 -5.82
CA ASN A 61 0.74 -8.34 -6.63
C ASN A 61 -0.78 -8.57 -6.65
N LEU A 62 -1.23 -9.82 -6.74
CA LEU A 62 -2.65 -10.17 -6.72
C LEU A 62 -3.28 -9.84 -5.36
N GLU A 63 -2.59 -10.16 -4.26
CA GLU A 63 -3.04 -9.82 -2.90
C GLU A 63 -3.10 -8.31 -2.69
N LEU A 64 -2.10 -7.58 -3.16
CA LEU A 64 -2.10 -6.12 -3.13
C LEU A 64 -3.28 -5.54 -3.94
N LYS A 65 -3.57 -6.06 -5.13
CA LYS A 65 -4.73 -5.64 -5.95
C LYS A 65 -6.06 -5.88 -5.24
N LYS A 66 -6.22 -7.01 -4.55
CA LYS A 66 -7.42 -7.31 -3.75
C LYS A 66 -7.61 -6.28 -2.64
N ARG A 67 -6.53 -5.90 -1.93
CA ARG A 67 -6.58 -4.89 -0.88
C ARG A 67 -6.93 -3.51 -1.40
N TYR A 68 -6.35 -3.07 -2.52
CA TYR A 68 -6.79 -1.83 -3.18
C TYR A 68 -8.27 -1.85 -3.55
N SER A 69 -8.77 -2.96 -4.08
CA SER A 69 -10.18 -3.10 -4.42
C SER A 69 -11.09 -3.04 -3.19
N TYR A 70 -10.66 -3.62 -2.06
CA TYR A 70 -11.39 -3.55 -0.79
C TYR A 70 -11.38 -2.12 -0.24
N CYS A 71 -10.20 -1.50 -0.11
CA CYS A 71 -10.06 -0.10 0.32
C CYS A 71 -10.90 0.85 -0.53
N SER A 72 -10.90 0.69 -1.86
CA SER A 72 -11.72 1.54 -2.73
C SER A 72 -13.22 1.43 -2.41
N LYS A 73 -13.71 0.27 -1.96
CA LYS A 73 -15.10 0.09 -1.52
C LYS A 73 -15.32 0.72 -0.15
N SER A 74 -14.45 0.44 0.82
CA SER A 74 -14.55 1.05 2.16
C SER A 74 -14.51 2.57 2.09
N ILE A 75 -13.61 3.18 1.32
CA ILE A 75 -13.55 4.64 1.18
C ILE A 75 -14.81 5.22 0.52
N LYS A 76 -15.42 4.51 -0.44
CA LYS A 76 -16.73 4.93 -0.99
C LYS A 76 -17.82 4.90 0.07
N SER A 77 -17.82 3.87 0.91
CA SER A 77 -18.72 3.73 2.05
C SER A 77 -18.51 4.88 3.05
N THR A 78 -17.25 5.13 3.45
CA THR A 78 -16.85 6.28 4.28
C THR A 78 -17.37 7.62 3.74
N VAL A 79 -17.21 7.87 2.43
CA VAL A 79 -17.72 9.12 1.82
C VAL A 79 -19.24 9.20 1.92
N THR A 80 -19.94 8.09 1.68
CA THR A 80 -21.41 8.03 1.75
C THR A 80 -21.88 8.32 3.17
N ASP A 81 -21.25 7.71 4.17
CA ASP A 81 -21.58 7.93 5.58
C ASP A 81 -21.32 9.38 6.01
N ILE A 82 -20.24 10.00 5.54
CA ILE A 82 -19.96 11.42 5.81
C ILE A 82 -21.04 12.32 5.19
N GLU A 83 -21.45 12.05 3.94
CA GLU A 83 -22.51 12.82 3.27
C GLU A 83 -23.85 12.72 4.03
N VAL A 84 -24.21 11.51 4.49
CA VAL A 84 -25.39 11.27 5.32
C VAL A 84 -25.27 12.01 6.65
N ALA A 85 -24.12 11.92 7.34
CA ALA A 85 -23.91 12.63 8.60
C ALA A 85 -24.10 14.14 8.43
N GLN A 86 -23.53 14.73 7.37
CA GLN A 86 -23.71 16.16 7.07
C GLN A 86 -25.17 16.54 6.83
N GLU A 87 -25.92 15.72 6.11
CA GLU A 87 -27.35 15.95 5.86
C GLU A 87 -28.15 15.96 7.17
N TYR A 88 -27.96 14.93 8.03
CA TYR A 88 -28.71 14.82 9.28
C TYR A 88 -28.29 15.84 10.34
N MET A 89 -27.04 16.31 10.32
CA MET A 89 -26.65 17.49 11.12
C MET A 89 -27.45 18.73 10.69
N GLY A 90 -27.72 18.91 9.39
CA GLY A 90 -28.57 19.99 8.87
C GLY A 90 -30.03 19.92 9.35
N TYR A 91 -30.53 18.71 9.62
CA TYR A 91 -31.87 18.49 10.20
C TYR A 91 -31.91 18.55 11.74
N GLY A 92 -30.76 18.74 12.41
CA GLY A 92 -30.66 18.67 13.87
C GLY A 92 -30.81 17.26 14.44
N SER A 93 -30.66 16.22 13.61
CA SER A 93 -30.73 14.82 14.03
C SER A 93 -29.33 14.29 14.36
N TYR A 94 -28.75 14.77 15.46
CA TYR A 94 -27.34 14.52 15.75
C TYR A 94 -27.01 13.07 16.11
N ILE A 95 -27.97 12.32 16.66
CA ILE A 95 -27.82 10.87 16.91
C ILE A 95 -27.55 10.11 15.60
N VAL A 96 -28.26 10.46 14.52
CA VAL A 96 -28.06 9.81 13.22
C VAL A 96 -26.72 10.22 12.63
N ALA A 97 -26.33 11.49 12.78
CA ALA A 97 -25.02 11.95 12.39
C ALA A 97 -23.90 11.19 13.13
N ASP A 98 -24.04 10.96 14.43
CA ASP A 98 -23.08 10.21 15.24
C ASP A 98 -22.87 8.79 14.71
N LEU A 99 -23.97 8.04 14.50
CA LEU A 99 -23.91 6.68 13.96
C LEU A 99 -23.20 6.60 12.60
N ASN A 100 -23.45 7.57 11.72
CA ASN A 100 -22.81 7.58 10.41
C ASN A 100 -21.33 7.97 10.49
N THR A 101 -20.94 8.93 11.33
CA THR A 101 -19.51 9.23 11.53
C THR A 101 -18.73 8.07 12.17
N MET A 102 -19.38 7.28 13.04
CA MET A 102 -18.81 6.03 13.56
C MET A 102 -18.61 4.98 12.45
N GLY A 103 -19.58 4.85 11.52
CA GLY A 103 -19.46 4.01 10.33
C GLY A 103 -18.28 4.43 9.45
N ALA A 104 -18.22 5.73 9.14
CA ALA A 104 -17.14 6.33 8.37
C ALA A 104 -15.75 6.08 9.00
N PHE A 105 -15.63 6.25 10.32
CA PHE A 105 -14.40 5.96 11.06
C PHE A 105 -14.02 4.47 10.92
N THR A 106 -14.97 3.56 11.17
CA THR A 106 -14.74 2.12 11.09
C THR A 106 -14.28 1.69 9.69
N ASP A 107 -14.98 2.12 8.64
CA ASP A 107 -14.67 1.73 7.27
C ASP A 107 -13.30 2.25 6.80
N SER A 108 -12.96 3.50 7.16
CA SER A 108 -11.66 4.07 6.83
C SER A 108 -10.53 3.40 7.62
N GLY A 109 -10.77 3.04 8.88
CA GLY A 109 -9.86 2.28 9.72
C GLY A 109 -9.62 0.86 9.22
N ASP A 110 -10.67 0.17 8.74
CA ASP A 110 -10.56 -1.16 8.15
C ASP A 110 -9.70 -1.15 6.87
N CYS A 111 -9.90 -0.13 6.03
CA CYS A 111 -9.04 0.11 4.87
C CYS A 111 -7.58 0.34 5.31
N LEU A 112 -7.35 1.21 6.30
CA LEU A 112 -6.00 1.49 6.83
C LEU A 112 -5.31 0.22 7.36
N ASN A 113 -6.04 -0.59 8.12
CA ASN A 113 -5.54 -1.83 8.71
C ASN A 113 -5.16 -2.88 7.67
N SER A 114 -5.82 -2.89 6.51
CA SER A 114 -5.49 -3.81 5.41
C SER A 114 -4.05 -3.61 4.88
N PHE A 115 -3.48 -2.42 5.03
CA PHE A 115 -2.11 -2.12 4.60
C PHE A 115 -1.03 -2.63 5.56
N ASN A 116 -1.39 -3.00 6.79
CA ASN A 116 -0.44 -3.59 7.75
C ASN A 116 -0.07 -5.04 7.39
N GLN A 117 -0.76 -5.64 6.43
CA GLN A 117 -0.47 -7.00 5.94
C GLN A 117 0.63 -6.97 4.87
N PRO A 118 1.50 -8.00 4.79
CA PRO A 118 2.36 -8.19 3.63
C PRO A 118 1.56 -8.38 2.33
N PRO A 119 2.09 -8.01 1.15
CA PRO A 119 3.28 -7.18 0.96
C PRO A 119 3.07 -5.72 1.45
N PRO A 120 4.08 -5.06 2.04
CA PRO A 120 3.95 -3.69 2.51
C PRO A 120 3.55 -2.74 1.36
N GLU A 121 2.65 -1.81 1.64
CA GLU A 121 2.27 -0.78 0.69
C GLU A 121 3.21 0.44 0.85
N PRO A 122 3.98 0.85 -0.17
CA PRO A 122 4.88 2.01 -0.07
C PRO A 122 4.19 3.36 -0.32
N SER A 123 2.85 3.40 -0.30
CA SER A 123 2.12 4.41 -1.08
C SER A 123 1.58 5.60 -0.27
N VAL A 124 1.41 6.71 -0.98
CA VAL A 124 0.72 7.94 -0.56
C VAL A 124 -0.73 7.67 -0.09
N LEU A 125 -1.34 6.56 -0.52
CA LEU A 125 -2.69 6.18 -0.14
C LEU A 125 -2.80 5.90 1.35
N GLN A 126 -1.91 5.12 1.96
CA GLN A 126 -1.94 4.84 3.40
C GLN A 126 -1.98 6.12 4.23
N LYS A 127 -1.15 7.11 3.87
CA LYS A 127 -1.13 8.42 4.53
C LYS A 127 -2.45 9.18 4.34
N SER A 128 -3.02 9.12 3.14
CA SER A 128 -4.29 9.80 2.83
C SER A 128 -5.47 9.16 3.57
N VAL A 129 -5.50 7.82 3.63
CA VAL A 129 -6.50 7.05 4.38
C VAL A 129 -6.36 7.30 5.88
N LYS A 130 -5.13 7.38 6.41
CA LYS A 130 -4.90 7.77 7.80
C LYS A 130 -5.46 9.14 8.11
N ASN A 131 -5.17 10.15 7.27
CA ASN A 131 -5.71 11.49 7.46
C ASN A 131 -7.25 11.50 7.45
N LEU A 132 -7.88 10.73 6.55
CA LEU A 132 -9.33 10.58 6.53
C LEU A 132 -9.86 9.95 7.82
N ASN A 133 -9.22 8.87 8.29
CA ASN A 133 -9.60 8.20 9.53
C ASN A 133 -9.48 9.13 10.75
N ASP A 134 -8.38 9.90 10.84
CA ASP A 134 -8.19 10.88 11.91
C ASP A 134 -9.30 11.98 11.86
N ILE A 135 -9.73 12.39 10.67
CA ILE A 135 -10.85 13.34 10.50
C ILE A 135 -12.18 12.71 10.96
N CYS A 136 -12.44 11.45 10.59
CA CYS A 136 -13.64 10.72 11.03
C CYS A 136 -13.68 10.54 12.54
N GLU A 137 -12.54 10.31 13.19
CA GLU A 137 -12.43 10.24 14.66
C GLU A 137 -12.83 11.56 15.32
N ILE A 138 -12.30 12.69 14.82
CA ILE A 138 -12.67 14.03 15.30
C ILE A 138 -14.18 14.28 15.09
N ALA A 139 -14.70 13.94 13.90
CA ALA A 139 -16.11 14.09 13.58
C ALA A 139 -16.99 13.27 14.52
N CYS A 140 -16.62 12.02 14.79
CA CYS A 140 -17.32 11.14 15.72
C CYS A 140 -17.36 11.72 17.14
N HIS A 141 -16.25 12.23 17.66
CA HIS A 141 -16.25 12.88 18.97
C HIS A 141 -17.15 14.13 19.01
N LEU A 142 -17.16 14.91 17.93
CA LEU A 142 -18.01 16.09 17.83
C LEU A 142 -19.49 15.73 17.78
N THR A 143 -19.89 14.79 16.91
CA THR A 143 -21.28 14.35 16.75
C THR A 143 -21.79 13.68 18.02
N HIS A 144 -20.95 12.91 18.68
CA HIS A 144 -21.30 12.26 19.95
C HIS A 144 -21.59 13.29 21.05
N PHE A 145 -20.75 14.32 21.14
CA PHE A 145 -20.92 15.40 22.11
C PHE A 145 -22.25 16.13 21.89
N ILE A 146 -22.52 16.59 20.66
CA ILE A 146 -23.76 17.34 20.37
C ILE A 146 -25.03 16.47 20.44
N ALA A 147 -24.94 15.17 20.15
CA ALA A 147 -26.05 14.24 20.30
C ALA A 147 -26.40 13.99 21.78
N GLY A 148 -25.43 14.12 22.68
CA GLY A 148 -25.62 14.06 24.14
C GLY A 148 -26.15 15.37 24.74
N ASP A 149 -25.97 16.50 24.06
CA ASP A 149 -26.53 17.81 24.45
C ASP A 149 -28.02 17.97 24.09
N ASP A 150 -28.60 17.06 23.30
CA ASP A 150 -30.04 17.03 22.96
C ASP A 150 -30.92 16.38 24.06
N ALA A 151 -30.34 16.01 25.21
CA ALA A 151 -31.03 15.34 26.33
C ALA A 151 -31.43 16.30 27.47
#